data_AF-K1Q916-F1
#
_entry.id   AF-K1Q916-F1
#
_cell.length_a   1.000
_cell.length_b   1.000
_cell.length_c   1.000
_cell.angle_alpha   90.00
_cell.angle_beta   90.00
_cell.angle_gamma   90.00
#
_symmetry.space_group_name_H-M   'P 1'
#
loop_
_entity.id
_entity.type
_entity.pdbx_description
1 polymer ?
#
loop_
_entity_poly.entity_id
_entity_poly.type
_entity_poly.pdbx_seq_one_letter_code
_entity_poly.pdbx_strand_id
1 'polypeptide(L)'
;MKPDLTPRKSSTVPERTGHVSVLVENFMIVWGGYNDDYDPYHLAYLPPHEVWLYDTEFKVCLCVSSEQPEGRSWHTASAVSTNQMFVYGGFNNNCVPLSDAWILDVASLSWTQLTHFPTNKPRLWHTACVTHNQEVLVFGGCGNNILANEEESQVDHRNDILLFQLQPYTLSRLCLECAYRHRVRLGAQWDSLPRQFSDWLNRKEDLDIQLLMSTDTGSESHSDSDVMLDNGMRYK
;
A
#
# COMPACT_ATOMS: atom_id res chain seq x y z
N MET A 1 -3.57 26.56 12.66
CA MET A 1 -4.74 26.32 13.54
C MET A 1 -4.56 24.95 14.17
N LYS A 2 -4.80 24.79 15.48
CA LYS A 2 -4.85 23.44 16.08
C LYS A 2 -6.14 22.75 15.59
N PRO A 3 -6.11 21.45 15.24
CA PRO A 3 -7.31 20.73 14.85
C PRO A 3 -8.31 20.73 16.01
N ASP A 4 -9.58 20.93 15.69
CA ASP A 4 -10.67 20.85 16.64
C ASP A 4 -10.91 19.38 16.98
N LEU A 5 -10.38 18.97 18.15
CA LEU A 5 -10.56 17.62 18.69
C LEU A 5 -11.90 17.47 19.45
N THR A 6 -12.82 18.42 19.34
CA THR A 6 -14.11 18.29 20.03
C THR A 6 -14.88 17.09 19.48
N PRO A 7 -15.19 16.08 20.31
CA PRO A 7 -15.94 14.92 19.86
C PRO A 7 -17.33 15.37 19.39
N ARG A 8 -17.62 15.23 18.09
CA ARG A 8 -19.00 15.38 17.62
C ARG A 8 -19.77 14.15 18.10
N LYS A 9 -20.83 14.38 18.88
CA LYS A 9 -21.81 13.36 19.29
C LYS A 9 -22.57 12.81 18.08
N SER A 10 -21.92 12.03 17.23
CA SER A 10 -22.59 10.90 16.60
C SER A 10 -22.41 9.73 17.56
N SER A 11 -23.49 9.33 18.25
CA SER A 11 -23.45 8.32 19.31
C SER A 11 -23.21 6.91 18.79
N THR A 12 -23.25 6.70 17.48
CA THR A 12 -23.11 5.38 16.84
C THR A 12 -22.21 5.48 15.62
N VAL A 13 -21.42 4.44 15.39
CA VAL A 13 -20.61 4.36 14.18
C VAL A 13 -21.53 3.89 13.07
N PRO A 14 -21.50 4.54 11.91
CA PRO A 14 -22.21 4.03 10.75
C PRO A 14 -21.78 2.59 10.47
N GLU A 15 -22.76 1.71 10.37
CA GLU A 15 -22.59 0.36 9.81
C GLU A 15 -21.95 0.48 8.43
N ARG A 16 -21.04 -0.44 8.10
CA ARG A 16 -20.20 -0.33 6.90
C ARG A 16 -19.59 -1.66 6.46
N THR A 17 -19.44 -1.82 5.15
CA THR A 17 -18.77 -2.95 4.50
C THR A 17 -17.62 -2.45 3.61
N GLY A 18 -16.60 -3.29 3.42
CA GLY A 18 -15.45 -2.97 2.56
C GLY A 18 -14.57 -1.82 3.06
N HIS A 19 -14.70 -1.46 4.34
CA HIS A 19 -13.86 -0.52 5.06
C HIS A 19 -12.49 -1.14 5.39
N VAL A 20 -11.58 -0.31 5.90
CA VAL A 20 -10.32 -0.76 6.49
C VAL A 20 -10.34 -0.53 8.00
N SER A 21 -9.65 -1.41 8.73
CA SER A 21 -9.32 -1.23 10.14
C SER A 21 -7.82 -1.42 10.32
N VAL A 22 -7.14 -0.45 10.94
CA VAL A 22 -5.71 -0.53 11.19
C VAL A 22 -5.39 -0.08 12.60
N LEU A 23 -4.45 -0.76 13.26
CA LEU A 23 -3.96 -0.34 14.57
C LEU A 23 -2.78 0.62 14.38
N VAL A 24 -2.92 1.87 14.82
CA VAL A 24 -1.82 2.83 14.92
C VAL A 24 -1.65 3.15 16.40
N GLU A 25 -0.50 2.75 16.96
CA GLU A 25 -0.25 2.77 18.41
C GLU A 25 -1.37 2.03 19.17
N ASN A 26 -2.11 2.75 20.02
CA ASN A 26 -3.20 2.20 20.83
C ASN A 26 -4.58 2.40 20.19
N PHE A 27 -4.65 3.05 19.04
CA PHE A 27 -5.93 3.37 18.40
C PHE A 27 -6.17 2.48 17.19
N MET A 28 -7.28 1.74 17.21
CA MET A 28 -7.86 1.19 16.00
C MET A 28 -8.47 2.35 15.21
N ILE A 29 -8.00 2.55 13.99
CA ILE A 29 -8.54 3.50 13.02
C ILE A 29 -9.46 2.73 12.07
N VAL A 30 -10.68 3.22 11.89
CA VAL A 30 -11.63 2.70 10.89
C VAL A 30 -11.98 3.80 9.90
N TRP A 31 -11.81 3.51 8.61
CA TRP A 31 -12.02 4.49 7.55
C TRP A 31 -12.62 3.87 6.28
N GLY A 32 -13.35 4.69 5.53
CA GLY A 32 -14.03 4.30 4.30
C GLY A 32 -15.13 3.25 4.50
N GLY A 33 -15.38 2.51 3.42
CA GLY A 33 -16.48 1.56 3.31
C GLY A 33 -17.77 2.21 2.81
N TYR A 34 -18.74 1.35 2.50
CA TYR A 34 -20.08 1.74 2.05
C TYR A 34 -21.15 1.15 2.95
N ASN A 35 -22.35 1.72 2.87
CA ASN A 35 -23.55 1.15 3.48
C ASN A 35 -24.70 1.19 2.47
N ASP A 36 -25.22 0.02 2.11
CA ASP A 36 -26.27 -0.17 1.09
C ASP A 36 -27.63 0.44 1.48
N ASP A 37 -27.83 0.83 2.74
CA ASP A 37 -29.07 1.47 3.21
C ASP A 37 -29.33 2.84 2.56
N TYR A 38 -28.33 3.44 1.89
CA TYR A 38 -28.44 4.79 1.32
C TYR A 38 -28.78 4.83 -0.18
N ASP A 39 -28.53 3.76 -0.96
CA ASP A 39 -28.98 3.66 -2.37
C ASP A 39 -28.84 2.20 -2.90
N PRO A 40 -29.93 1.53 -3.31
CA PRO A 40 -29.86 0.16 -3.85
C PRO A 40 -29.16 0.04 -5.22
N TYR A 41 -28.83 1.16 -5.87
CA TYR A 41 -28.16 1.20 -7.18
C TYR A 41 -26.76 1.82 -7.14
N HIS A 42 -26.37 2.45 -6.03
CA HIS A 42 -25.06 3.07 -5.85
C HIS A 42 -24.48 2.74 -4.48
N LEU A 43 -23.26 2.20 -4.45
CA LEU A 43 -22.52 1.99 -3.19
C LEU A 43 -22.36 3.35 -2.49
N ALA A 44 -23.19 3.62 -1.48
CA ALA A 44 -23.14 4.88 -0.77
C ALA A 44 -21.93 4.87 0.17
N TYR A 45 -20.82 5.40 -0.32
CA TYR A 45 -19.59 5.48 0.45
C TYR A 45 -19.72 6.46 1.61
N LEU A 46 -19.12 6.10 2.73
CA LEU A 46 -19.08 6.95 3.91
C LEU A 46 -18.25 8.21 3.68
N PRO A 47 -18.54 9.31 4.41
CA PRO A 47 -17.87 10.58 4.18
C PRO A 47 -16.35 10.44 4.40
N PRO A 48 -15.52 10.81 3.41
CA PRO A 48 -14.07 10.61 3.51
C PRO A 48 -13.39 11.45 4.60
N HIS A 49 -14.04 12.54 5.01
CA HIS A 49 -13.58 13.42 6.08
C HIS A 49 -13.76 12.84 7.48
N GLU A 50 -14.46 11.71 7.63
CA GLU A 50 -14.67 11.06 8.91
C GLU A 50 -13.68 9.91 9.12
N VAL A 51 -12.77 10.09 10.08
CA VAL A 51 -11.88 9.02 10.54
C VAL A 51 -12.30 8.64 11.96
N TRP A 52 -12.56 7.35 12.18
CA TRP A 52 -13.01 6.85 13.47
C TRP A 52 -11.85 6.23 14.24
N LEU A 53 -11.61 6.71 15.47
CA LEU A 53 -10.60 6.18 16.38
C LEU A 53 -11.30 5.45 17.53
N TYR A 54 -10.78 4.26 17.84
CA TYR A 54 -11.22 3.44 18.95
C TYR A 54 -10.02 3.03 19.80
N ASP A 55 -10.17 3.18 21.10
CA ASP A 55 -9.41 2.46 22.11
C ASP A 55 -10.43 1.64 22.93
N THR A 56 -9.93 0.76 23.77
CA THR A 56 -10.68 0.00 24.78
C THR A 56 -11.53 0.88 25.71
N GLU A 57 -11.14 2.14 25.92
CA GLU A 57 -11.83 3.08 26.83
C GLU A 57 -12.72 4.11 26.11
N PHE A 58 -12.35 4.53 24.90
CA PHE A 58 -13.00 5.64 24.21
C PHE A 58 -13.19 5.40 22.72
N LYS A 59 -14.24 6.03 22.18
CA LYS A 59 -14.57 6.03 20.76
C LYS A 59 -14.83 7.47 20.32
N VAL A 60 -14.08 7.94 19.33
CA VAL A 60 -14.16 9.32 18.84
C VAL A 60 -14.18 9.34 17.32
N CYS A 61 -15.09 10.13 16.74
CA CYS A 61 -15.03 10.50 15.33
C CYS A 61 -14.25 11.80 15.20
N LEU A 62 -13.23 11.78 14.36
CA LEU A 62 -12.39 12.93 14.07
C LEU A 62 -12.64 13.40 12.64
N CYS A 63 -12.77 14.71 12.47
CA CYS A 63 -12.83 15.34 11.16
C CYS A 63 -11.41 15.73 10.73
N VAL A 64 -11.01 15.29 9.54
CA VAL A 64 -9.68 15.56 8.97
C VAL A 64 -9.68 16.81 8.08
N SER A 65 -8.48 17.21 7.62
CA SER A 65 -8.23 18.38 6.75
C SER A 65 -9.03 18.43 5.44
N SER A 66 -9.10 19.61 4.81
CA SER A 66 -9.86 19.83 3.57
C SER A 66 -9.30 19.09 2.34
N GLU A 67 -7.99 18.87 2.27
CA GLU A 67 -7.39 17.98 1.28
C GLU A 67 -7.44 16.56 1.83
N GLN A 68 -8.11 15.65 1.10
CA GLN A 68 -8.41 14.30 1.56
C GLN A 68 -8.71 13.35 0.39
N PRO A 69 -8.51 12.04 0.56
CA PRO A 69 -8.92 11.04 -0.43
C PRO A 69 -10.44 11.03 -0.65
N GLU A 70 -10.87 10.62 -1.84
CA GLU A 70 -12.30 10.33 -2.09
C GLU A 70 -12.81 9.16 -1.24
N GLY A 71 -14.12 9.16 -0.93
CA GLY A 71 -14.80 8.06 -0.26
C GLY A 71 -14.72 6.78 -1.10
N ARG A 72 -14.35 5.67 -0.44
CA ARG A 72 -13.97 4.43 -1.13
C ARG A 72 -14.16 3.17 -0.28
N SER A 73 -14.27 2.02 -0.92
CA SER A 73 -14.11 0.68 -0.31
C SER A 73 -13.05 -0.15 -1.01
N TRP A 74 -12.81 -1.36 -0.49
CA TRP A 74 -11.93 -2.37 -1.10
C TRP A 74 -10.49 -1.89 -1.33
N HIS A 75 -10.13 -0.83 -0.60
CA HIS A 75 -8.78 -0.30 -0.49
C HIS A 75 -8.06 -1.02 0.63
N THR A 76 -6.75 -0.80 0.73
CA THR A 76 -5.96 -1.23 1.87
C THR A 76 -5.51 -0.04 2.69
N ALA A 77 -5.30 -0.28 3.98
CA ALA A 77 -4.61 0.63 4.87
C ALA A 77 -3.56 -0.11 5.68
N SER A 78 -2.49 0.59 6.05
CA SER A 78 -1.34 0.00 6.74
C SER A 78 -0.69 1.01 7.67
N ALA A 79 -0.37 0.61 8.89
CA ALA A 79 0.39 1.43 9.83
C ALA A 79 1.86 1.41 9.39
N VAL A 80 2.36 2.57 8.96
CA VAL A 80 3.72 2.71 8.41
C VAL A 80 4.66 3.41 9.38
N SER A 81 4.11 4.06 10.40
CA SER A 81 4.85 4.51 11.57
C SER A 81 3.93 4.55 12.79
N THR A 82 4.46 4.99 13.92
CA THR A 82 3.71 5.21 15.17
C THR A 82 2.60 6.27 15.07
N ASN A 83 2.57 7.05 13.98
CA ASN A 83 1.60 8.12 13.82
C ASN A 83 1.07 8.24 12.39
N GLN A 84 1.37 7.27 11.52
CA GLN A 84 1.02 7.36 10.11
C GLN A 84 0.33 6.10 9.60
N MET A 85 -0.77 6.33 8.89
CA MET A 85 -1.50 5.31 8.16
C MET A 85 -1.36 5.59 6.66
N PHE A 86 -0.83 4.61 5.94
CA PHE A 86 -0.81 4.60 4.47
C PHE A 86 -2.10 3.99 3.94
N VAL A 87 -2.66 4.58 2.88
CA VAL A 87 -3.85 4.08 2.17
C VAL A 87 -3.56 3.99 0.68
N TYR A 88 -4.01 2.91 0.05
CA TYR A 88 -3.86 2.71 -1.39
C TYR A 88 -5.09 2.12 -2.06
N GLY A 89 -5.38 2.66 -3.24
CA GLY A 89 -6.36 2.12 -4.18
C GLY A 89 -7.79 2.15 -3.65
N GLY A 90 -8.57 1.15 -4.07
CA GLY A 90 -9.99 1.01 -3.78
C GLY A 90 -10.89 1.33 -4.97
N PHE A 91 -12.14 1.60 -4.67
CA PHE A 91 -13.20 1.88 -5.63
C PHE A 91 -14.09 3.00 -5.08
N ASN A 92 -14.42 4.01 -5.89
CA ASN A 92 -15.14 5.22 -5.46
C ASN A 92 -16.61 5.28 -5.92
N ASN A 93 -17.33 6.34 -5.52
CA ASN A 93 -18.74 6.60 -5.90
C ASN A 93 -18.95 6.71 -7.42
N ASN A 94 -17.92 7.07 -8.18
CA ASN A 94 -18.01 7.24 -9.63
C ASN A 94 -17.77 5.93 -10.39
N CYS A 95 -17.76 4.80 -9.69
CA CYS A 95 -17.44 3.48 -10.22
C CYS A 95 -16.04 3.41 -10.86
N VAL A 96 -15.08 4.15 -10.31
CA VAL A 96 -13.70 4.22 -10.81
C VAL A 96 -12.76 3.45 -9.88
N PRO A 97 -12.00 2.46 -10.41
CA PRO A 97 -10.86 1.86 -9.73
C PRO A 97 -9.78 2.90 -9.43
N LEU A 98 -9.29 2.90 -8.19
CA LEU A 98 -8.35 3.91 -7.70
C LEU A 98 -6.92 3.37 -7.68
N SER A 99 -5.98 4.28 -7.92
CA SER A 99 -4.52 4.05 -7.96
C SER A 99 -3.75 5.08 -7.15
N ASP A 100 -4.45 5.94 -6.42
CA ASP A 100 -3.86 6.98 -5.60
C ASP A 100 -3.39 6.43 -4.24
N ALA A 101 -2.34 7.04 -3.73
CA ALA A 101 -1.72 6.69 -2.46
C ALA A 101 -1.74 7.90 -1.53
N TRP A 102 -2.07 7.67 -0.26
CA TRP A 102 -2.23 8.72 0.74
C TRP A 102 -1.59 8.32 2.06
N ILE A 103 -1.13 9.32 2.81
CA ILE A 103 -0.75 9.18 4.21
C ILE A 103 -1.66 10.04 5.06
N LEU A 104 -2.25 9.45 6.09
CA LEU A 104 -2.87 10.17 7.20
C LEU A 104 -1.82 10.32 8.31
N ASP A 105 -1.51 11.55 8.69
CA ASP A 105 -0.86 11.83 9.97
C ASP A 105 -1.93 11.91 11.07
N VAL A 106 -1.86 11.00 12.04
CA VAL A 106 -2.88 10.85 13.08
C VAL A 106 -2.82 11.96 14.12
N ALA A 107 -1.63 12.54 14.37
CA ALA A 107 -1.44 13.63 15.32
C ALA A 107 -1.99 14.96 14.79
N SER A 108 -1.77 15.27 13.50
CA SER A 108 -2.29 16.49 12.87
C SER A 108 -3.65 16.30 12.21
N LEU A 109 -4.14 15.06 12.08
CA LEU A 109 -5.38 14.71 11.39
C LEU A 109 -5.44 15.26 9.97
N SER A 110 -4.30 15.16 9.29
CA SER A 110 -4.14 15.69 7.94
C SER A 110 -3.72 14.61 6.97
N TRP A 111 -4.37 14.60 5.82
CA TRP A 111 -3.99 13.75 4.71
C TRP A 111 -2.91 14.41 3.86
N THR A 112 -2.07 13.58 3.24
CA THR A 112 -1.09 14.01 2.23
C THR A 112 -1.10 13.00 1.10
N GLN A 113 -1.32 13.47 -0.13
CA GLN A 113 -1.27 12.62 -1.30
C GLN A 113 0.18 12.35 -1.71
N LEU A 114 0.49 11.09 -2.01
CA LEU A 114 1.80 10.68 -2.48
C LEU A 114 1.82 10.69 -4.02
N THR A 115 2.24 11.81 -4.60
CA THR A 115 2.20 12.04 -6.06
C THR A 115 3.40 11.48 -6.82
N HIS A 116 4.43 10.98 -6.12
CA HIS A 116 5.64 10.43 -6.73
C HIS A 116 5.50 8.98 -7.20
N PHE A 117 4.42 8.28 -6.81
CA PHE A 117 4.17 6.89 -7.22
C PHE A 117 3.34 6.80 -8.51
N PRO A 118 3.47 5.71 -9.29
CA PRO A 118 2.68 5.52 -10.49
C PRO A 118 1.17 5.52 -10.23
N THR A 119 0.45 6.40 -10.91
CA THR A 119 -1.01 6.54 -10.81
C THR A 119 -1.77 5.71 -11.86
N ASN A 120 -1.09 4.85 -12.61
CA ASN A 120 -1.67 4.06 -13.71
C ASN A 120 -1.88 2.58 -13.35
N LYS A 121 -1.77 2.21 -12.07
CA LYS A 121 -1.90 0.83 -11.60
C LYS A 121 -3.04 0.68 -10.57
N PRO A 122 -4.30 0.93 -10.94
CA PRO A 122 -5.40 0.84 -10.00
C PRO A 122 -5.53 -0.56 -9.37
N ARG A 123 -5.97 -0.62 -8.11
CA ARG A 123 -6.16 -1.86 -7.37
C ARG A 123 -7.38 -1.76 -6.45
N LEU A 124 -8.30 -2.71 -6.55
CA LEU A 124 -9.33 -2.96 -5.54
C LEU A 124 -9.32 -4.44 -5.11
N TRP A 125 -9.79 -4.74 -3.89
CA TRP A 125 -9.72 -6.09 -3.28
C TRP A 125 -8.30 -6.69 -3.26
N HIS A 126 -7.30 -5.82 -3.16
CA HIS A 126 -5.91 -6.23 -3.02
C HIS A 126 -5.55 -6.37 -1.54
N THR A 127 -4.38 -6.95 -1.29
CA THR A 127 -3.77 -7.02 0.04
C THR A 127 -2.56 -6.12 0.12
N ALA A 128 -2.27 -5.61 1.33
CA ALA A 128 -1.07 -4.84 1.61
C ALA A 128 -0.40 -5.33 2.88
N CYS A 129 0.93 -5.40 2.86
CA CYS A 129 1.76 -5.78 4.01
C CYS A 129 2.91 -4.79 4.18
N VAL A 130 3.23 -4.46 5.44
CA VAL A 130 4.35 -3.57 5.77
C VAL A 130 5.61 -4.39 6.04
N THR A 131 6.72 -3.99 5.41
CA THR A 131 8.03 -4.62 5.64
C THR A 131 8.68 -4.08 6.92
N HIS A 132 9.70 -4.77 7.42
CA HIS A 132 10.51 -4.27 8.53
C HIS A 132 11.20 -2.92 8.24
N ASN A 133 11.34 -2.55 6.97
CA ASN A 133 11.88 -1.25 6.54
C ASN A 133 10.79 -0.19 6.34
N GLN A 134 9.56 -0.43 6.81
CA GLN A 134 8.39 0.45 6.65
C GLN A 134 8.05 0.73 5.18
N GLU A 135 8.32 -0.23 4.31
CA GLU A 135 7.83 -0.22 2.93
C GLU A 135 6.49 -0.93 2.87
N VAL A 136 5.64 -0.58 1.91
CA VAL A 136 4.35 -1.26 1.72
C VAL A 136 4.40 -2.09 0.45
N LEU A 137 4.15 -3.39 0.61
CA LEU A 137 3.98 -4.34 -0.49
C LEU A 137 2.49 -4.52 -0.75
N VAL A 138 2.05 -4.19 -1.96
CA VAL A 138 0.68 -4.44 -2.43
C VAL A 138 0.69 -5.59 -3.42
N PHE A 139 -0.20 -6.56 -3.24
CA PHE A 139 -0.34 -7.72 -4.11
C PHE A 139 -1.80 -8.02 -4.41
N GLY A 140 -2.05 -8.51 -5.62
CA GLY A 140 -3.35 -9.05 -6.01
C GLY A 140 -4.37 -7.99 -6.39
N GLY A 141 -5.64 -8.34 -6.27
CA GLY A 141 -6.78 -7.47 -6.55
C GLY A 141 -7.14 -7.38 -8.03
N CYS A 142 -7.98 -6.39 -8.36
CA CYS A 142 -8.47 -6.13 -9.72
C CYS A 142 -8.12 -4.70 -10.16
N GLY A 143 -7.81 -4.53 -11.45
CA GLY A 143 -7.43 -3.25 -12.06
C GLY A 143 -8.57 -2.49 -12.74
N ASN A 144 -9.72 -3.12 -12.96
CA ASN A 144 -10.87 -2.52 -13.64
C ASN A 144 -12.15 -2.57 -12.78
N ASN A 145 -13.21 -1.92 -13.26
CA ASN A 145 -14.50 -1.92 -12.57
C ASN A 145 -15.15 -3.31 -12.64
N ILE A 146 -15.18 -4.01 -11.51
CA ILE A 146 -15.76 -5.36 -11.37
C ILE A 146 -17.29 -5.38 -11.40
N LEU A 147 -17.94 -4.21 -11.33
CA LEU A 147 -19.40 -4.07 -11.38
C LEU A 147 -19.89 -3.65 -12.77
N ALA A 148 -18.99 -3.47 -13.73
CA ALA A 148 -19.36 -3.20 -15.11
C ALA A 148 -20.08 -4.41 -15.72
N ASN A 149 -21.01 -4.17 -16.65
CA ASN A 149 -21.80 -5.24 -17.28
C ASN A 149 -20.90 -6.26 -17.98
N GLU A 150 -21.30 -7.54 -17.98
CA GLU A 150 -20.54 -8.67 -18.50
C GLU A 150 -20.12 -8.52 -19.98
N GLU A 151 -20.82 -7.68 -20.75
CA GLU A 151 -20.50 -7.38 -22.14
C GLU A 151 -19.30 -6.43 -22.34
N GLU A 152 -18.87 -5.71 -21.29
CA GLU A 152 -17.91 -4.60 -21.42
C GLU A 152 -16.49 -4.87 -20.92
N SER A 153 -16.20 -5.87 -20.08
CA SER A 153 -14.80 -6.19 -19.70
C SER A 153 -14.63 -7.52 -18.97
N GLN A 154 -13.67 -8.33 -19.43
CA GLN A 154 -13.06 -9.38 -18.62
C GLN A 154 -12.47 -8.76 -17.34
N VAL A 155 -12.65 -9.40 -16.19
CA VAL A 155 -12.06 -8.93 -14.92
C VAL A 155 -10.53 -8.95 -15.02
N ASP A 156 -9.91 -7.80 -14.80
CA ASP A 156 -8.46 -7.61 -14.84
C ASP A 156 -7.84 -7.97 -13.49
N HIS A 157 -7.73 -9.27 -13.22
CA HIS A 157 -7.07 -9.78 -12.02
C HIS A 157 -5.55 -9.55 -12.09
N ARG A 158 -4.98 -9.04 -10.99
CA ARG A 158 -3.57 -8.68 -10.89
C ARG A 158 -2.78 -9.69 -10.09
N ASN A 159 -1.56 -9.98 -10.51
CA ASN A 159 -0.61 -10.86 -9.84
C ASN A 159 0.78 -10.20 -9.66
N ASP A 160 0.92 -8.93 -10.02
CA ASP A 160 2.14 -8.15 -9.81
C ASP A 160 2.18 -7.57 -8.39
N ILE A 161 3.39 -7.25 -7.95
CA ILE A 161 3.65 -6.60 -6.66
C ILE A 161 3.94 -5.13 -6.91
N LEU A 162 3.32 -4.26 -6.12
CA LEU A 162 3.68 -2.85 -6.04
C LEU A 162 4.44 -2.61 -4.74
N LEU A 163 5.59 -1.94 -4.84
CA LEU A 163 6.40 -1.55 -3.69
C LEU A 163 6.31 -0.04 -3.49
N PHE A 164 5.81 0.37 -2.33
CA PHE A 164 5.79 1.77 -1.91
C PHE A 164 6.89 2.02 -0.89
N GLN A 165 7.96 2.65 -1.33
CA GLN A 165 9.06 3.07 -0.48
C GLN A 165 8.74 4.45 0.11
N LEU A 166 8.26 4.48 1.36
CA LEU A 166 7.81 5.71 2.02
C LEU A 166 8.94 6.53 2.68
N GLN A 167 10.11 5.92 2.84
CA GLN A 167 11.29 6.54 3.43
C GLN A 167 12.57 6.14 2.68
N PRO A 168 13.66 6.93 2.78
CA PRO A 168 14.96 6.53 2.24
C PRO A 168 15.44 5.20 2.85
N TYR A 169 16.19 4.42 2.08
CA TYR A 169 16.83 3.22 2.62
C TYR A 169 17.74 3.56 3.80
N THR A 170 17.74 2.69 4.80
CA THR A 170 18.67 2.79 5.92
C THR A 170 20.12 2.70 5.42
N LEU A 171 21.04 3.36 6.14
CA LEU A 171 22.46 3.28 5.80
C LEU A 171 22.96 1.83 5.76
N SER A 172 22.49 0.99 6.67
CA SER A 172 22.81 -0.45 6.68
C SER A 172 22.35 -1.14 5.41
N ARG A 173 21.11 -0.88 4.94
CA ARG A 173 20.61 -1.44 3.68
C ARG A 173 21.42 -0.95 2.48
N LEU A 174 21.75 0.34 2.42
CA LEU A 174 22.58 0.92 1.36
C LEU A 174 23.98 0.31 1.34
N CYS A 175 24.60 0.11 2.50
CA CYS A 175 25.90 -0.55 2.64
C CYS A 175 25.84 -2.01 2.18
N LEU A 176 24.78 -2.75 2.54
CA LEU A 176 24.57 -4.13 2.10
C LEU A 176 24.41 -4.24 0.58
N GLU A 177 23.59 -3.39 -0.03
CA GLU A 177 23.44 -3.36 -1.49
C GLU A 177 24.74 -2.99 -2.19
N CYS A 178 25.52 -2.07 -1.61
CA CYS A 178 26.85 -1.70 -2.13
C CYS A 178 27.83 -2.88 -2.04
N ALA A 179 27.85 -3.59 -0.91
CA ALA A 179 28.68 -4.77 -0.71
C ALA A 179 28.32 -5.86 -1.72
N TYR A 180 27.03 -6.16 -1.89
CA TYR A 180 26.55 -7.13 -2.88
C TYR A 180 26.96 -6.78 -4.31
N ARG A 181 26.76 -5.51 -4.72
CA ARG A 181 27.15 -5.02 -6.05
C ARG A 181 28.65 -5.16 -6.32
N HIS A 182 29.48 -5.06 -5.28
CA HIS A 182 30.94 -5.14 -5.38
C HIS A 182 31.51 -6.43 -4.76
N ARG A 183 30.71 -7.50 -4.64
CA ARG A 183 31.11 -8.76 -3.98
C ARG A 183 32.40 -9.36 -4.52
N VAL A 184 32.61 -9.28 -5.84
CA VAL A 184 33.85 -9.73 -6.50
C VAL A 184 35.08 -8.95 -6.03
N ARG A 185 34.93 -7.65 -5.72
CA ARG A 185 36.03 -6.82 -5.19
C ARG A 185 36.30 -7.06 -3.71
N LEU A 186 35.27 -7.45 -2.94
CA LEU A 186 35.43 -7.78 -1.53
C LEU A 186 36.26 -9.05 -1.34
N GLY A 187 36.15 -10.02 -2.27
CA GLY A 187 36.97 -11.23 -2.25
C GLY A 187 36.93 -11.93 -0.90
N ALA A 188 38.08 -12.18 -0.29
CA ALA A 188 38.18 -12.85 1.02
C ALA A 188 37.51 -12.09 2.18
N GLN A 189 37.21 -10.79 2.03
CA GLN A 189 36.48 -10.03 3.05
C GLN A 189 34.98 -10.35 3.06
N TRP A 190 34.46 -10.98 2.01
CA TRP A 190 33.07 -11.41 1.92
C TRP A 190 32.73 -12.42 3.02
N ASP A 191 33.58 -13.43 3.17
CA ASP A 191 33.39 -14.52 4.13
C ASP A 191 33.66 -14.10 5.58
N SER A 192 34.32 -12.95 5.79
CA SER A 192 34.60 -12.41 7.12
C SER A 192 33.52 -11.46 7.64
N LEU A 193 32.45 -11.23 6.86
CA LEU A 193 31.33 -10.39 7.29
C LEU A 193 30.61 -11.01 8.52
N PRO A 194 30.09 -10.16 9.44
CA PRO A 194 29.22 -10.61 10.50
C PRO A 194 28.03 -11.42 9.98
N ARG A 195 27.68 -12.52 10.67
CA ARG A 195 26.64 -13.47 10.22
C ARG A 195 25.34 -12.81 9.76
N GLN A 196 24.85 -11.81 10.51
CA GLN A 196 23.63 -11.09 10.16
C GLN A 196 23.65 -10.45 8.77
N PHE A 197 24.82 -10.05 8.28
CA PHE A 197 25.00 -9.46 6.95
C PHE A 197 25.26 -10.53 5.90
N SER A 198 26.09 -11.53 6.21
CA SER A 198 26.34 -12.67 5.32
C SER A 198 25.05 -13.44 5.01
N ASP A 199 24.20 -13.68 5.99
CA ASP A 199 22.92 -14.37 5.80
C ASP A 199 22.01 -13.61 4.84
N TRP A 200 21.96 -12.28 4.94
CA TRP A 200 21.18 -11.46 4.02
C TRP A 200 21.77 -11.47 2.60
N LEU A 201 23.09 -11.32 2.48
CA LEU A 201 23.79 -11.28 1.20
C LEU A 201 23.70 -12.61 0.45
N ASN A 202 23.89 -13.73 1.16
CA ASN A 202 23.80 -15.07 0.59
C ASN A 202 22.36 -15.38 0.14
N ARG A 203 21.36 -15.03 0.96
CA ARG A 203 19.95 -15.17 0.55
C ARG A 203 19.64 -14.36 -0.71
N LYS A 204 20.18 -13.15 -0.83
CA LYS A 204 20.00 -12.32 -2.03
C LYS A 204 20.66 -12.96 -3.25
N GLU A 205 21.88 -13.48 -3.10
CA GLU A 205 22.57 -14.19 -4.18
C GLU A 205 21.80 -15.42 -4.64
N ASP A 206 21.30 -16.24 -3.70
CA ASP A 206 20.50 -17.42 -4.01
C ASP A 206 19.23 -17.07 -4.78
N LEU A 207 18.52 -16.02 -4.37
CA LEU A 207 17.31 -15.54 -5.05
C LEU A 207 17.61 -15.03 -6.46
N ASP A 208 18.69 -14.26 -6.64
CA ASP A 208 19.09 -13.74 -7.95
C ASP A 208 19.47 -14.91 -8.89
N ILE A 209 20.17 -15.94 -8.39
CA ILE A 209 20.49 -17.15 -9.15
C ILE A 209 19.21 -17.89 -9.55
N GLN A 210 18.28 -18.12 -8.61
CA GLN A 210 17.01 -18.78 -8.90
C GLN A 210 16.21 -18.03 -9.97
N LEU A 211 16.20 -16.70 -9.92
CA LEU A 211 15.52 -15.87 -10.90
C LEU A 211 16.14 -16.05 -12.29
N LEU A 212 17.48 -16.02 -12.40
CA LEU A 212 18.20 -16.27 -13.66
C LEU A 212 17.92 -17.68 -14.23
N MET A 213 17.87 -18.70 -13.37
CA MET A 213 17.58 -20.07 -13.81
C MET A 213 16.12 -20.23 -14.27
N SER A 214 15.18 -19.51 -13.66
CA SER A 214 13.76 -19.55 -14.05
C SER A 214 13.52 -18.93 -15.43
N THR A 215 14.29 -17.89 -15.79
CA THR A 215 14.21 -17.24 -17.11
C THR A 215 14.80 -18.09 -18.24
N ASP A 216 15.72 -19.01 -17.94
CA ASP A 216 16.34 -19.89 -18.94
C ASP A 216 15.49 -21.14 -19.28
N THR A 217 14.52 -21.51 -18.42
CA THR A 217 13.66 -22.68 -18.66
C THR A 217 12.42 -22.41 -19.51
N GLY A 218 12.23 -21.18 -19.99
CA GLY A 218 11.05 -20.77 -20.75
C GLY A 218 11.39 -20.06 -22.06
N SER A 219 11.87 -20.78 -23.06
CA SER A 219 11.78 -20.30 -24.45
C SER A 219 11.78 -21.43 -25.49
N GLU A 220 10.58 -21.90 -25.86
CA GLU A 220 10.24 -22.15 -27.27
C GLU A 220 8.77 -21.76 -27.50
N SER A 221 8.58 -20.57 -28.08
CA SER A 221 7.55 -20.15 -29.05
C SER A 221 6.88 -18.81 -28.72
N HIS A 222 7.22 -17.79 -29.53
CA HIS A 222 6.54 -16.53 -29.94
C HIS A 222 5.64 -15.78 -28.94
N SER A 223 5.66 -14.45 -28.78
CA SER A 223 6.10 -13.31 -29.61
C SER A 223 6.31 -12.08 -28.70
N ASP A 224 7.17 -11.15 -29.13
CA ASP A 224 7.56 -9.91 -28.46
C ASP A 224 6.44 -9.16 -27.70
N SER A 225 6.66 -8.91 -26.41
CA SER A 225 6.40 -7.61 -25.78
C SER A 225 7.12 -7.53 -24.42
N ASP A 226 8.09 -6.62 -24.37
CA ASP A 226 8.86 -6.07 -23.24
C ASP A 226 8.50 -6.53 -21.81
N VAL A 227 9.29 -7.46 -21.28
CA VAL A 227 9.49 -7.63 -19.84
C VAL A 227 10.53 -6.60 -19.39
N MET A 228 10.07 -5.38 -19.10
CA MET A 228 10.86 -4.40 -18.35
C MET A 228 10.84 -4.77 -16.87
N LEU A 229 11.83 -5.55 -16.43
CA LEU A 229 12.25 -5.56 -15.04
C LEU A 229 12.86 -4.19 -14.73
N ASP A 230 12.05 -3.30 -14.15
CA ASP A 230 12.49 -2.01 -13.63
C ASP A 230 13.47 -2.23 -12.49
N ASN A 231 14.75 -2.30 -12.85
CA ASN A 231 15.89 -2.22 -11.95
C ASN A 231 15.85 -0.88 -11.22
N GLY A 232 15.14 -0.84 -10.09
CA GLY A 232 15.24 0.19 -9.07
C GLY A 232 15.35 1.60 -9.63
N MET A 233 14.20 2.25 -9.84
CA MET A 233 14.14 3.70 -10.02
C MET A 233 14.90 4.40 -8.88
N ARG A 234 16.11 4.82 -9.20
CA ARG A 234 16.86 5.84 -8.47
C ARG A 234 16.11 7.16 -8.67
N TYR A 235 15.47 7.65 -7.62
CA TYR A 235 15.10 9.06 -7.57
C TYR A 235 16.28 9.85 -7.01
N LYS A 236 16.63 10.92 -7.73
CA LYS A 236 17.62 11.93 -7.31
C LYS A 236 17.08 12.75 -6.14
#